data_AF-A0A816Z447-F1
#
_entry.id   AF-A0A816Z447-F1
#
_cell.length_a   1.000
_cell.length_b   1.000
_cell.length_c   1.000
_cell.angle_alpha   90.00
_cell.angle_beta   90.00
_cell.angle_gamma   90.00
#
_symmetry.space_group_name_H-M   'P 1'
#
loop_
_entity.id
_entity.type
_entity.pdbx_description
1 polymer ?
#
loop_
_entity_poly.entity_id
_entity_poly.type
_entity_poly.pdbx_seq_one_letter_code
_entity_poly.pdbx_strand_id
1 'polypeptide(L)' 'MKEPHLKTWQERLLNNRHTSLDFFRWFWTPMNIAIVMKYANGGELFEHICSAGRFREDDAR' A
#
# COMPACT_ATOMS: atom_id res chain seq x y z
N MET A 1 12.47 2.53 -27.11
CA MET A 1 13.05 1.96 -25.87
C MET A 1 11.98 1.93 -24.80
N LYS A 2 11.36 0.78 -24.55
CA LYS A 2 10.52 0.59 -23.35
C LYS A 2 11.39 -0.12 -22.34
N GLU A 3 11.69 0.54 -21.23
CA GLU A 3 12.57 0.02 -20.19
C GLU A 3 11.97 -1.27 -19.57
N PRO A 4 12.61 -2.44 -19.77
CA PRO A 4 12.02 -3.73 -19.38
C PRO A 4 11.79 -3.86 -17.87
N HIS A 5 12.60 -3.20 -17.06
CA HIS A 5 12.60 -3.36 -15.60
C HIS A 5 11.36 -2.74 -14.93
N LEU A 6 10.76 -1.70 -15.52
CA LEU A 6 9.55 -1.07 -14.97
C LEU A 6 8.32 -1.98 -15.06
N LYS A 7 8.26 -2.82 -16.10
CA LYS A 7 7.18 -3.82 -16.24
C LYS A 7 7.26 -4.88 -15.14
N THR A 8 8.46 -5.31 -14.79
CA THR A 8 8.69 -6.30 -13.75
C THR A 8 8.17 -5.82 -12.38
N TRP A 9 8.38 -4.54 -12.04
CA TRP A 9 7.87 -3.98 -10.79
C TRP A 9 6.36 -3.82 -10.78
N GLN A 10 5.77 -3.46 -11.91
CA GLN A 10 4.31 -3.40 -12.05
C GLN A 10 3.67 -4.78 -11.84
N GLU A 11 4.23 -5.83 -12.45
CA GLU A 11 3.74 -7.20 -12.28
C GLU A 11 3.89 -7.69 -10.84
N ARG A 12 5.00 -7.36 -10.16
CA ARG A 12 5.22 -7.75 -8.75
C ARG A 12 4.25 -7.06 -7.80
N LEU A 13 3.94 -5.78 -8.02
CA LEU A 13 3.00 -5.03 -7.20
C LEU A 13 1.55 -5.49 -7.43
N LEU A 14 1.18 -5.80 -8.67
CA LEU A 14 -0.15 -6.32 -9.01
C LEU A 14 -0.36 -7.77 -8.57
N ASN A 15 0.71 -8.58 -8.49
CA ASN A 15 0.64 -9.97 -8.04
C ASN A 15 0.87 -10.11 -6.52
N ASN A 16 1.00 -9.01 -5.79
CA ASN A 16 1.04 -9.04 -4.34
C ASN A 16 -0.35 -9.39 -3.79
N ARG A 17 -0.56 -10.66 -3.42
CA ARG A 17 -1.81 -11.15 -2.84
C ARG A 17 -1.85 -11.07 -1.30
N HIS A 18 -0.96 -10.28 -0.69
CA HIS A 18 -1.00 -10.07 0.75
C HIS A 18 -2.10 -9.08 1.10
N THR A 19 -3.03 -9.50 1.96
CA THR A 19 -4.32 -8.85 2.25
C THR A 19 -4.24 -7.41 2.77
N SER A 20 -3.06 -6.99 3.24
CA SER A 20 -2.84 -5.69 3.86
C SER A 20 -2.57 -4.55 2.87
N LEU A 21 -2.22 -4.83 1.61
CA LEU A 21 -1.91 -3.78 0.64
C LEU A 21 -2.33 -4.18 -0.78
N ASP A 22 -3.56 -3.82 -1.15
CA ASP A 22 -4.08 -4.02 -2.51
C ASP A 22 -3.76 -2.80 -3.39
N PHE A 23 -2.81 -2.97 -4.32
CA PHE A 23 -2.43 -1.95 -5.32
C PHE A 23 -3.15 -2.20 -6.65
N PHE A 24 -3.79 -1.17 -7.21
CA PHE A 24 -4.54 -1.32 -8.47
C PHE A 24 -3.79 -0.81 -9.69
N ARG A 25 -3.38 0.47 -9.67
CA ARG A 25 -2.66 1.10 -10.79
C ARG A 25 -2.11 2.46 -10.40
N TRP A 26 -1.32 3.03 -11.29
CA TRP A 26 -0.79 4.38 -11.17
C TRP A 26 -1.05 5.16 -12.45
N PHE A 27 -1.05 6.48 -12.33
CA PHE A 27 -1.15 7.43 -13.43
C PHE A 27 -0.09 8.50 -13.22
N TRP A 28 0.54 8.93 -14.31
CA TRP A 28 1.40 10.11 -14.27
C TRP A 28 0.76 11.23 -15.10
N THR A 29 1.05 12.45 -14.69
CA THR A 29 1.00 13.65 -15.52
C THR A 29 2.39 14.28 -15.44
N PRO A 30 2.74 15.26 -16.29
CA PRO A 30 4.05 15.91 -16.23
C PRO A 30 4.39 16.52 -14.85
N MET A 31 3.41 16.81 -14.00
CA MET A 31 3.61 17.45 -12.69
C MET A 31 3.22 16.58 -11.49
N ASN A 32 2.43 15.52 -11.68
CA ASN A 32 1.88 14.76 -10.57
C ASN A 32 1.86 13.26 -10.85
N ILE A 33 2.04 12.48 -9.80
CA ILE A 33 1.87 11.02 -9.79
C ILE A 33 0.65 10.72 -8.93
N ALA A 34 -0.32 9.98 -9.48
CA ALA A 34 -1.48 9.47 -8.78
C ALA A 34 -1.37 7.96 -8.62
N ILE A 35 -1.53 7.47 -7.39
CA ILE A 35 -1.48 6.04 -7.06
C ILE A 35 -2.89 5.61 -6.62
N VAL A 36 -3.44 4.60 -7.28
CA VAL A 36 -4.73 4.00 -6.94
C VAL A 36 -4.49 2.71 -6.14
N MET A 37 -4.94 2.74 -4.89
CA MET A 37 -4.86 1.63 -3.93
C MET A 37 -6.21 1.42 -3.25
N LYS A 38 -6.41 0.26 -2.62
CA LYS A 38 -7.60 -0.01 -1.83
C LYS A 38 -7.72 0.96 -0.66
N TYR A 39 -8.93 1.47 -0.48
CA TYR A 39 -9.27 2.29 0.67
C TYR A 39 -9.40 1.41 1.91
N ALA A 40 -8.63 1.73 2.96
CA ALA A 40 -8.76 1.12 4.27
C ALA A 40 -9.42 2.13 5.23
N ASN A 41 -10.63 1.83 5.69
CA ASN A 41 -11.36 2.66 6.67
C ASN A 41 -10.89 2.44 8.13
N GLY A 42 -9.69 1.88 8.31
CA GLY A 42 -9.15 1.51 9.62
C GLY A 42 -8.43 2.65 10.34
N GLY A 43 -8.41 3.86 9.77
CA GLY A 43 -7.60 4.98 10.28
C GLY A 43 -6.09 4.68 10.23
N GLU A 44 -5.29 5.51 10.89
CA GLU A 44 -3.86 5.25 11.02
C GLU A 44 -3.60 4.26 12.16
N LEU A 45 -2.81 3.22 11.87
CA LEU A 45 -2.35 2.28 12.89
C LEU A 45 -1.61 3.00 14.03
N PHE A 46 -0.88 4.05 13.70
CA PHE A 46 -0.12 4.85 14.66
C PHE A 46 -1.03 5.60 15.64
N GLU A 47 -2.14 6.18 15.18
CA GLU A 47 -3.13 6.81 16.05
C GLU A 47 -3.73 5.79 17.03
N HIS A 48 -4.04 4.59 16.55
CA HIS A 48 -4.54 3.51 17.39
C HIS A 48 -3.51 3.08 18.46
N ILE A 49 -2.23 2.93 18.10
CA ILE A 49 -1.14 2.64 19.06
C ILE A 49 -1.03 3.74 20.12
N CYS A 50 -0.99 5.00 19.69
CA CYS A 50 -0.85 6.14 20.59
C CYS A 50 -2.02 6.23 21.57
N SER A 51 -3.25 5.95 21.12
CA SER A 51 -4.44 5.96 21.98
C SER A 51 -4.48 4.80 22.99
N ALA A 52 -4.01 3.61 22.60
CA ALA A 52 -3.99 2.42 23.45
C ALA A 52 -2.76 2.33 24.37
N GLY A 53 -1.70 3.11 24.08
CA GLY A 53 -0.43 3.15 24.82
C GLY A 53 0.50 1.95 24.56
N ARG A 54 -0.05 0.76 24.29
CA ARG A 54 0.66 -0.44 23.82
C ARG A 54 -0.33 -1.42 23.18
N PHE A 55 0.13 -2.18 22.20
CA PHE A 55 -0.62 -3.33 21.70
C PHE A 55 -0.63 -4.46 22.73
N ARG A 56 -1.74 -5.19 22.83
CA ARG A 56 -1.77 -6.51 23.48
C ARG A 56 -1.10 -7.52 22.56
N GLU A 57 -0.46 -8.53 23.12
CA GLU A 57 0.29 -9.55 22.36
C GLU A 57 -0.56 -10.23 21.29
N ASP A 58 -1.85 -10.43 21.55
CA ASP A 58 -2.82 -11.03 20.62
C ASP A 58 -3.18 -10.12 19.42
N ASP A 59 -3.01 -8.81 19.55
CA ASP A 59 -3.35 -7.81 18.51
C ASP A 59 -2.15 -7.46 17.61
N ALA A 60 -0.95 -7.96 17.93
CA ALA A 60 0.31 -7.64 17.25
C ALA A 60 0.77 -8.73 16.25
N ARG A 61 -0.06 -9.73 15.97
CA ARG A 61 0.30 -10.97 15.26
C ARG A 61 -0.31 -11.04 13.86
#